data_AF-A0A925ALV2-F1
#
_entry.id   AF-A0A925ALV2-F1
#
_cell.length_a   1.000
_cell.length_b   1.000
_cell.length_c   1.000
_cell.angle_alpha   90.00
_cell.angle_beta   90.00
_cell.angle_gamma   90.00
#
_symmetry.space_group_name_H-M   'P 1'
#
loop_
_entity.id
_entity.type
_entity.pdbx_description
1 polymer ?
#
loop_
_entity_poly.entity_id
_entity_poly.type
_entity_poly.pdbx_seq_one_letter_code
_entity_poly.pdbx_strand_id
1 'polypeptide(L)'
;MTTLAGVAEPRIRGSAGFQNFAASVHGRLRADAIFVVTTLPRGGLRVCHSTQGIPQTISQYGAGEHQQDSAAWNAIRDGFATIGNTPLATGAELLLAVGLDDLVLGGFPAAVILLRKRDATGQAFEPAVEADVIRRLAEQELRTADHSAGRRRQYVFDASGNNLVPGTNMAIDDAHIAALRSLASKHSGTSEAIRCEVLPDSAGELTAVHITHFESYPALATGPVTFVSLSPRASDWHRLTAGSFDADPEMARLAQALGFIATNFRTGPTLGAIAGSVELSQYHFHRRFSELFGVTPKNLLFELQLDEAKRLLQDPKKPLADVARHCGFAHQSHFTSRFKQGTGLTPTRWRRLAMAK
;
A
#
# COMPACT_ATOMS: atom_id res chain seq x y z
N MET A 1 -28.29 9.41 -22.08
CA MET A 1 -27.00 10.04 -21.71
C MET A 1 -27.19 10.75 -20.39
N THR A 2 -27.04 10.03 -19.27
CA THR A 2 -27.13 10.63 -17.94
C THR A 2 -25.82 10.36 -17.23
N THR A 3 -24.96 11.37 -17.31
CA THR A 3 -23.67 11.50 -16.63
C THR A 3 -23.92 11.40 -15.12
N LEU A 4 -23.30 10.42 -14.45
CA LEU A 4 -23.23 10.40 -12.99
C LEU A 4 -22.35 11.57 -12.56
N ALA A 5 -23.00 12.66 -12.15
CA ALA A 5 -22.37 13.79 -11.49
C ALA A 5 -22.05 13.42 -10.03
N GLY A 6 -20.86 13.79 -9.58
CA GLY A 6 -20.69 14.32 -8.22
C GLY A 6 -20.11 13.41 -7.14
N VAL A 7 -19.28 12.41 -7.45
CA VAL A 7 -18.21 12.07 -6.50
C VAL A 7 -17.11 13.07 -6.77
N ALA A 8 -16.87 14.00 -5.84
CA ALA A 8 -15.70 14.87 -5.93
C ALA A 8 -14.48 13.97 -6.15
N GLU A 9 -13.78 14.14 -7.29
CA GLU A 9 -12.53 13.45 -7.51
C GLU A 9 -11.64 13.70 -6.28
N PRO A 10 -11.17 12.66 -5.58
CA PRO A 10 -10.16 12.88 -4.57
C PRO A 10 -9.03 13.64 -5.27
N ARG A 11 -8.55 14.74 -4.67
CA ARG A 11 -7.39 15.46 -5.17
C ARG A 11 -6.19 14.52 -5.07
N ILE A 12 -6.04 13.62 -6.04
CA ILE A 12 -4.92 12.70 -6.14
C ILE A 12 -3.73 13.55 -6.56
N ARG A 13 -2.91 13.96 -5.59
CA ARG A 13 -1.68 14.68 -5.90
C ARG A 13 -0.61 13.64 -6.22
N GLY A 14 -0.27 13.57 -7.51
CA GLY A 14 0.92 12.86 -8.01
C GLY A 14 2.21 13.53 -7.54
N SER A 15 3.28 13.45 -8.34
CA SER A 15 4.63 13.95 -8.00
C SER A 15 4.65 15.37 -7.42
N ALA A 16 3.76 16.26 -7.88
CA ALA A 16 3.64 17.63 -7.36
C ALA A 16 3.32 17.71 -5.85
N GLY A 17 2.57 16.75 -5.30
CA GLY A 17 2.28 16.71 -3.85
C GLY A 17 3.53 16.44 -3.03
N PHE A 18 4.30 15.43 -3.41
CA PHE A 18 5.58 15.12 -2.77
C PHE A 18 6.60 16.25 -2.92
N GLN A 19 6.66 16.88 -4.10
CA GLN A 19 7.52 18.05 -4.32
C GLN A 19 7.14 19.25 -3.44
N ASN A 20 5.85 19.57 -3.32
CA ASN A 20 5.37 20.66 -2.46
C ASN A 20 5.62 20.37 -0.98
N PHE A 21 5.36 19.14 -0.55
CA PHE A 21 5.67 18.67 0.81
C PHE A 21 7.16 18.81 1.10
N ALA A 22 8.01 18.30 0.22
CA ALA A 22 9.45 18.40 0.34
C ALA A 22 9.94 19.86 0.41
N ALA A 23 9.42 20.74 -0.45
CA ALA A 23 9.76 22.16 -0.43
C ALA A 23 9.34 22.83 0.89
N SER A 24 8.16 22.48 1.42
CA SER A 24 7.66 23.02 2.70
C SER A 24 8.50 22.55 3.88
N VAL A 25 8.89 21.27 3.90
CA VAL A 25 9.78 20.71 4.92
C VAL A 25 11.17 21.33 4.83
N HIS A 26 11.74 21.48 3.63
CA HIS A 26 13.03 22.14 3.43
C HIS A 26 13.00 23.59 3.92
N GLY A 27 11.97 24.37 3.55
CA GLY A 27 11.83 25.76 3.97
C GLY A 27 11.69 25.92 5.49
N ARG A 28 11.11 24.93 6.19
CA ARG A 28 10.86 25.00 7.64
C ARG A 28 11.99 24.43 8.49
N LEU A 29 12.59 23.32 8.06
CA LEU A 29 13.56 22.52 8.83
C LEU A 29 14.97 22.51 8.23
N ARG A 30 15.17 23.14 7.06
CA ARG A 30 16.46 23.19 6.34
C ARG A 30 17.07 21.81 6.06
N ALA A 31 16.23 20.81 5.81
CA ALA A 31 16.69 19.46 5.46
C ALA A 31 17.33 19.46 4.06
N ASP A 32 18.54 18.92 3.93
CA ASP A 32 19.27 18.87 2.64
C ASP A 32 18.77 17.75 1.72
N ALA A 33 18.29 16.66 2.32
CA ALA A 33 17.68 15.54 1.61
C ALA A 33 16.46 15.04 2.37
N ILE A 34 15.42 14.71 1.61
CA ILE A 34 14.14 14.21 2.11
C ILE A 34 13.81 12.95 1.33
N PHE A 35 13.60 11.86 2.05
CA PHE A 35 13.12 10.60 1.49
C PHE A 35 11.76 10.29 2.08
N VAL A 36 10.86 9.83 1.24
CA VAL A 36 9.56 9.36 1.67
C VAL A 36 9.45 7.90 1.33
N VAL A 37 9.17 7.07 2.33
CA VAL A 37 9.05 5.62 2.17
C VAL A 37 7.67 5.14 2.61
N THR A 38 7.16 4.09 1.98
CA THR A 38 5.90 3.42 2.34
C THR A 38 6.11 1.91 2.34
N THR A 39 5.27 1.18 3.08
CA THR A 39 5.17 -0.26 2.93
C THR A 39 4.07 -0.64 1.92
N LEU A 40 4.10 -1.89 1.45
CA LEU A 40 3.12 -2.49 0.54
C LEU A 40 2.67 -3.87 1.07
N PRO A 41 1.64 -4.51 0.48
CA PRO A 41 1.13 -5.78 0.99
C PRO A 41 2.14 -6.92 1.10
N ARG A 42 3.20 -6.91 0.28
CA ARG A 42 4.30 -7.90 0.38
C ARG A 42 5.39 -7.55 1.39
N GLY A 43 5.18 -6.52 2.20
CA GLY A 43 6.14 -6.10 3.21
C GLY A 43 7.34 -5.34 2.64
N GLY A 44 8.21 -4.91 3.56
CA GLY A 44 9.36 -4.07 3.24
C GLY A 44 8.99 -2.62 2.92
N LEU A 45 10.01 -1.75 2.95
CA LEU A 45 9.88 -0.34 2.63
C LEU A 45 10.16 -0.10 1.14
N ARG A 46 9.49 0.90 0.57
CA ARG A 46 9.64 1.36 -0.81
C ARG A 46 9.78 2.87 -0.84
N VAL A 47 10.72 3.36 -1.63
CA VAL A 47 10.94 4.80 -1.79
C VAL A 47 9.86 5.35 -2.74
N CYS A 48 9.10 6.31 -2.25
CA CYS A 48 8.06 7.02 -2.98
C CYS A 48 8.64 8.25 -3.65
N HIS A 49 9.41 9.02 -2.89
CA HIS A 49 9.99 10.30 -3.30
C HIS A 49 11.38 10.53 -2.71
N SER A 50 12.20 11.30 -3.44
CA SER A 50 13.54 11.71 -3.03
C SER A 50 13.90 13.09 -3.61
N THR A 51 14.30 14.04 -2.77
CA THR A 51 14.71 15.40 -3.22
C THR A 51 16.13 15.48 -3.75
N GLN A 52 16.99 14.57 -3.32
CA GLN A 52 18.27 14.31 -3.94
C GLN A 52 18.10 13.12 -4.89
N GLY A 53 18.94 13.00 -5.93
CA GLY A 53 19.04 11.73 -6.63
C GLY A 53 19.27 10.63 -5.61
N ILE A 54 18.57 9.50 -5.74
CA ILE A 54 18.70 8.39 -4.79
C ILE A 54 20.21 8.11 -4.63
N PRO A 55 20.82 8.34 -3.44
CA PRO A 55 22.22 8.03 -3.23
C PRO A 55 22.52 6.62 -3.74
N GLN A 56 23.70 6.30 -4.25
CA GLN A 56 23.99 4.91 -4.65
C GLN A 56 23.76 3.90 -3.48
N THR A 57 23.81 4.39 -2.23
CA THR A 57 23.41 3.69 -0.99
C THR A 57 21.90 3.54 -0.75
N ILE A 58 21.04 4.24 -1.50
CA ILE A 58 19.57 4.12 -1.50
C ILE A 58 19.10 3.58 -2.87
N SER A 59 19.92 3.60 -3.92
CA SER A 59 19.67 2.88 -5.19
C SER A 59 19.56 1.36 -4.95
N GLN A 60 19.96 0.92 -3.77
CA GLN A 60 19.93 -0.42 -3.25
C GLN A 60 18.79 -0.67 -2.22
N TYR A 61 17.90 0.32 -1.97
CA TYR A 61 16.66 0.09 -1.20
C TYR A 61 15.79 -1.03 -1.82
N GLY A 62 16.04 -1.38 -3.09
CA GLY A 62 15.67 -2.65 -3.72
C GLY A 62 16.80 -3.69 -3.68
N ALA A 63 16.43 -4.95 -3.41
CA ALA A 63 17.30 -6.12 -3.14
C ALA A 63 17.75 -6.31 -1.67
N GLY A 64 16.94 -5.85 -0.70
CA GLY A 64 17.06 -6.25 0.71
C GLY A 64 17.62 -5.18 1.66
N GLU A 65 18.09 -4.03 1.18
CA GLU A 65 18.61 -3.00 2.10
C GLU A 65 17.54 -2.27 2.91
N HIS A 66 16.28 -2.30 2.46
CA HIS A 66 15.16 -1.90 3.32
C HIS A 66 15.07 -2.72 4.62
N GLN A 67 15.74 -3.87 4.70
CA GLN A 67 15.85 -4.69 5.91
C GLN A 67 16.81 -4.10 6.94
N GLN A 68 17.60 -3.09 6.56
CA GLN A 68 18.59 -2.43 7.42
C GLN A 68 18.13 -1.04 7.90
N ASP A 69 17.03 -0.49 7.36
CA ASP A 69 16.53 0.83 7.74
C ASP A 69 15.76 0.82 9.07
N SER A 70 16.52 0.87 10.17
CA SER A 70 15.96 0.97 11.52
C SER A 70 15.33 2.33 11.80
N ALA A 71 15.75 3.41 11.13
CA ALA A 71 15.19 4.75 11.34
C ALA A 71 13.72 4.81 10.93
N ALA A 72 13.40 4.36 9.73
CA ALA A 72 12.03 4.32 9.24
C ALA A 72 11.15 3.42 10.12
N TRP A 73 11.61 2.22 10.47
CA TRP A 73 10.84 1.30 11.30
C TRP A 73 10.64 1.79 12.74
N ASN A 74 11.67 2.35 13.36
CA ASN A 74 11.54 2.97 14.68
C ASN A 74 10.57 4.15 14.61
N ALA A 75 10.63 4.99 13.57
CA ALA A 75 9.69 6.09 13.41
C ALA A 75 8.25 5.61 13.18
N ILE A 76 8.05 4.53 12.42
CA ILE A 76 6.73 3.90 12.21
C ILE A 76 6.18 3.30 13.51
N ARG A 77 7.05 2.77 14.38
CA ARG A 77 6.67 2.16 15.67
C ARG A 77 6.39 3.21 16.74
N ASP A 78 7.31 4.16 16.90
CA ASP A 78 7.38 5.08 18.03
C ASP A 78 6.86 6.49 17.67
N GLY A 79 6.41 6.68 16.44
CA GLY A 79 5.94 7.95 15.87
C GLY A 79 7.06 8.80 15.27
N PHE A 80 8.25 8.81 15.86
CA PHE A 80 9.44 9.43 15.30
C PHE A 80 10.71 8.76 15.84
N ALA A 81 11.83 8.94 15.14
CA ALA A 81 13.12 8.45 15.57
C ALA A 81 14.23 9.45 15.21
N THR A 82 15.21 9.56 16.10
CA THR A 82 16.47 10.27 15.85
C THR A 82 17.59 9.26 15.96
N ILE A 83 18.45 9.14 14.94
CA ILE A 83 19.69 8.37 15.10
C ILE A 83 20.74 9.34 15.63
N GLY A 84 21.29 9.08 16.81
CA GLY A 84 22.38 9.89 17.34
C GLY A 84 23.59 9.83 16.42
N ASN A 85 24.07 11.01 15.99
CA ASN A 85 25.37 11.40 15.40
C ASN A 85 26.17 10.39 14.55
N THR A 86 25.57 9.32 14.03
CA THR A 86 26.23 8.36 13.15
C THR A 86 26.13 8.91 11.75
N PRO A 87 27.22 9.44 11.17
CA PRO A 87 27.18 9.97 9.83
C PRO A 87 26.91 8.85 8.85
N LEU A 88 26.01 9.08 7.90
CA LEU A 88 25.88 8.21 6.74
C LEU A 88 27.16 8.31 5.90
N ALA A 89 27.41 7.31 5.05
CA ALA A 89 28.57 7.29 4.16
C ALA A 89 28.69 8.54 3.25
N THR A 90 27.59 9.30 3.10
CA THR A 90 27.50 10.56 2.36
C THR A 90 27.99 11.79 3.15
N GLY A 91 28.37 11.64 4.43
CA GLY A 91 28.71 12.75 5.34
C GLY A 91 27.50 13.54 5.85
N ALA A 92 26.28 13.14 5.46
CA ALA A 92 25.05 13.65 6.05
C ALA A 92 24.71 12.89 7.33
N GLU A 93 24.05 13.54 8.28
CA GLU A 93 23.51 12.92 9.49
C GLU A 93 21.98 12.80 9.35
N LEU A 94 21.42 11.71 9.87
CA LEU A 94 19.98 11.62 10.04
C LEU A 94 19.56 12.64 11.08
N LEU A 95 18.77 13.61 10.65
CA LEU A 95 18.20 14.62 11.53
C LEU A 95 17.00 14.02 12.28
N LEU A 96 16.03 13.50 11.51
CA LEU A 96 14.75 13.04 12.04
C LEU A 96 14.10 12.07 11.05
N ALA A 97 13.54 10.99 11.57
CA ALA A 97 12.59 10.15 10.87
C ALA A 97 11.21 10.29 11.53
N VAL A 98 10.14 10.41 10.74
CA VAL A 98 8.77 10.60 11.24
C VAL A 98 7.87 9.55 10.63
N GLY A 99 7.19 8.77 11.47
CA GLY A 99 6.17 7.82 11.05
C GLY A 99 4.93 8.56 10.56
N LEU A 100 4.41 8.11 9.43
CA LEU A 100 3.18 8.57 8.81
C LEU A 100 2.25 7.37 8.58
N ASP A 101 0.96 7.63 8.62
CA ASP A 101 -0.07 6.66 8.25
C ASP A 101 -0.73 7.09 6.93
N ASP A 102 -1.29 6.11 6.20
CA ASP A 102 -2.19 6.32 5.07
C ASP A 102 -1.66 7.20 3.92
N LEU A 103 -0.34 7.25 3.76
CA LEU A 103 0.32 8.13 2.80
C LEU A 103 0.00 7.77 1.34
N VAL A 104 0.37 6.55 0.94
CA VAL A 104 0.25 6.06 -0.44
C VAL A 104 -0.89 5.05 -0.57
N LEU A 105 -0.97 4.12 0.39
CA LEU A 105 -2.00 3.09 0.45
C LEU A 105 -2.60 3.05 1.85
N GLY A 106 -3.92 3.15 1.96
CA GLY A 106 -4.60 3.18 3.26
C GLY A 106 -4.33 1.92 4.08
N GLY A 107 -3.98 2.10 5.35
CA GLY A 107 -3.64 1.07 6.32
C GLY A 107 -2.19 0.59 6.25
N PHE A 108 -1.37 1.12 5.33
CA PHE A 108 0.04 0.78 5.20
C PHE A 108 0.92 1.88 5.80
N PRO A 109 1.85 1.53 6.71
CA PRO A 109 2.77 2.49 7.29
C PRO A 109 3.68 3.18 6.28
N ALA A 110 4.06 4.40 6.60
CA ALA A 110 5.04 5.18 5.86
C ALA A 110 5.97 5.92 6.82
N ALA A 111 7.09 6.42 6.29
CA ALA A 111 7.97 7.30 7.04
C ALA A 111 8.56 8.38 6.13
N VAL A 112 8.88 9.53 6.73
CA VAL A 112 9.68 10.59 6.11
C VAL A 112 11.02 10.62 6.82
N ILE A 113 12.09 10.59 6.05
CA ILE A 113 13.46 10.59 6.54
C ILE A 113 14.12 11.90 6.10
N LEU A 114 14.61 12.67 7.07
CA LEU A 114 15.27 13.95 6.86
C LEU A 114 16.76 13.82 7.13
N LEU A 115 17.57 14.12 6.12
CA LEU A 115 19.03 14.20 6.28
C LEU A 115 19.47 15.65 6.22
N ARG A 116 20.46 15.98 7.05
CA ARG A 116 21.14 17.27 7.03
C ARG A 116 22.64 17.06 7.03
N LYS A 117 23.38 17.86 6.28
CA LYS A 117 24.83 18.01 6.47
C LYS A 117 25.04 18.67 7.83
N ARG A 118 26.14 18.33 8.52
CA ARG A 118 26.52 19.04 9.75
C ARG A 118 26.67 20.53 9.44
N ASP A 119 25.74 21.32 9.94
CA ASP A 119 25.94 22.76 10.08
C ASP A 119 26.31 23.07 11.54
N ALA A 120 27.18 24.05 11.74
CA ALA A 120 27.69 24.47 13.04
C ALA A 120 26.75 25.45 13.78
N THR A 121 25.51 25.63 13.32
CA THR A 121 24.73 26.85 13.63
C THR A 121 23.88 26.77 14.90
N GLY A 122 23.90 25.67 15.64
CA GLY A 122 23.39 25.62 17.02
C GLY A 122 21.91 25.99 17.19
N GLN A 123 21.09 25.83 16.16
CA GLN A 123 19.65 26.08 16.26
C GLN A 123 19.02 25.03 17.18
N ALA A 124 18.11 25.44 18.07
CA ALA A 124 17.38 24.53 18.95
C ALA A 124 16.58 23.54 18.10
N PHE A 125 16.90 22.26 18.24
CA PHE A 125 16.25 21.13 17.57
C PHE A 125 15.45 20.35 18.62
N GLU A 126 14.13 20.37 18.48
CA GLU A 126 13.21 19.63 19.36
C GLU A 126 12.50 18.55 18.53
N PRO A 127 12.97 17.28 18.56
CA PRO A 127 12.49 16.21 17.67
C PRO A 127 10.97 16.03 17.65
N ALA A 128 10.34 16.12 18.82
CA ALA A 128 8.90 15.93 18.95
C ALA A 128 8.11 17.06 18.27
N VAL A 129 8.53 18.32 18.46
CA VAL A 129 7.89 19.49 17.86
C VAL A 129 8.05 19.46 16.33
N GLU A 130 9.23 19.10 15.85
CA GLU A 130 9.50 19.00 14.41
C GLU A 130 8.75 17.84 13.77
N ALA A 131 8.65 16.69 14.45
CA ALA A 131 7.83 15.57 14.00
C ALA A 131 6.36 15.98 13.82
N ASP A 132 5.80 16.75 14.76
CA ASP A 132 4.44 17.28 14.65
C ASP A 132 4.27 18.28 13.51
N VAL A 133 5.28 19.11 13.23
CA VAL A 133 5.28 19.97 12.05
C VAL A 133 5.24 19.15 10.77
N ILE A 134 6.06 18.11 10.67
CA ILE A 134 6.13 17.23 9.49
C ILE A 134 4.79 16.51 9.28
N ARG A 135 4.18 15.98 10.34
CA ARG A 135 2.85 15.35 10.24
C ARG A 135 1.81 16.32 9.72
N ARG A 136 1.74 17.54 10.25
CA ARG A 136 0.80 18.57 9.77
C ARG A 136 1.06 18.94 8.31
N LEU A 137 2.32 19.07 7.89
CA LEU A 137 2.65 19.33 6.49
C LEU A 137 2.25 18.15 5.59
N ALA A 138 2.46 16.91 6.03
CA ALA A 138 2.02 15.72 5.31
C ALA A 138 0.48 15.68 5.20
N GLU A 139 -0.23 16.00 6.28
CA GLU A 139 -1.69 16.13 6.28
C GLU A 139 -2.21 17.27 5.38
N GLN A 140 -1.44 18.33 5.18
CA GLN A 140 -1.83 19.44 4.31
C GLN A 140 -1.55 19.14 2.84
N GLU A 141 -0.38 18.57 2.55
CA GLU A 141 0.11 18.44 1.17
C GLU A 141 -0.13 17.06 0.54
N LEU A 142 -0.23 16.01 1.36
CA LEU A 142 -0.28 14.59 0.94
C LEU A 142 -1.61 13.90 1.30
N ARG A 143 -2.48 14.52 2.09
CA ARG A 143 -3.74 13.90 2.54
C ARG A 143 -4.66 13.55 1.37
N THR A 144 -5.06 12.28 1.31
CA THR A 144 -6.12 11.80 0.43
C THR A 144 -7.45 11.80 1.20
N ALA A 145 -8.50 12.37 0.63
CA ALA A 145 -9.74 12.73 1.32
C ALA A 145 -10.58 11.54 1.86
N ASP A 146 -10.13 10.30 1.72
CA ASP A 146 -10.93 9.11 1.99
C ASP A 146 -10.07 7.96 2.54
N HIS A 147 -9.25 8.23 3.56
CA HIS A 147 -8.60 7.16 4.30
C HIS A 147 -9.70 6.22 4.82
N SER A 148 -9.60 4.94 4.48
CA SER A 148 -10.48 3.89 4.99
C SER A 148 -10.32 3.80 6.51
N ALA A 149 -11.04 4.67 7.22
CA ALA A 149 -11.29 4.72 8.65
C ALA A 149 -10.16 4.19 9.56
N GLY A 150 -8.92 4.67 9.41
CA GLY A 150 -7.85 4.47 10.40
C GLY A 150 -7.57 3.02 10.77
N ARG A 151 -7.72 2.07 9.84
CA ARG A 151 -7.48 0.64 10.12
C ARG A 151 -6.11 0.24 9.58
N ARG A 152 -5.14 -0.03 10.47
CA ARG A 152 -3.87 -0.65 10.09
C ARG A 152 -4.14 -1.98 9.37
N ARG A 153 -3.43 -2.21 8.25
CA ARG A 153 -3.54 -3.41 7.41
C ARG A 153 -2.28 -4.25 7.43
N GLN A 154 -1.16 -3.72 7.88
CA GLN A 154 0.09 -4.45 7.97
C GLN A 154 0.53 -4.62 9.41
N TYR A 155 0.90 -5.85 9.74
CA TYR A 155 1.34 -6.30 11.04
C TYR A 155 2.66 -7.04 10.90
N VAL A 156 3.52 -6.89 11.89
CA VAL A 156 4.88 -7.42 11.85
C VAL A 156 5.11 -8.18 13.14
N PHE A 157 5.44 -9.46 13.03
CA PHE A 157 5.64 -10.32 14.19
C PHE A 157 7.07 -10.87 14.22
N ASP A 158 7.66 -10.93 15.42
CA ASP A 158 8.89 -11.68 15.65
C ASP A 158 8.63 -13.19 15.76
N ALA A 159 9.71 -13.97 15.94
CA ALA A 159 9.66 -15.41 16.14
C ALA A 159 8.84 -15.85 17.38
N SER A 160 8.67 -14.96 18.37
CA SER A 160 7.89 -15.21 19.58
C SER A 160 6.41 -14.80 19.42
N GLY A 161 6.03 -14.24 18.27
CA GLY A 161 4.67 -13.76 18.01
C GLY A 161 4.36 -12.39 18.61
N ASN A 162 5.37 -11.65 19.07
CA ASN A 162 5.20 -10.27 19.52
C ASN A 162 5.00 -9.37 18.31
N ASN A 163 4.03 -8.47 18.38
CA ASN A 163 3.84 -7.45 17.34
C ASN A 163 4.93 -6.38 17.50
N LEU A 164 5.84 -6.30 16.54
CA LEU A 164 6.96 -5.36 16.51
C LEU A 164 6.54 -3.94 16.13
N VAL A 165 5.36 -3.80 15.50
CA VAL A 165 4.84 -2.51 15.04
C VAL A 165 3.38 -2.35 15.48
N PRO A 166 3.12 -2.24 16.80
CA PRO A 166 1.79 -1.97 17.32
C PRO A 166 1.37 -0.56 16.89
N GLY A 167 0.37 -0.46 16.01
CA GLY A 167 -0.10 0.85 15.56
C GLY A 167 -0.89 1.55 16.66
N THR A 168 -0.93 2.88 16.62
CA THR A 168 -1.77 3.69 17.52
C THR A 168 -3.25 3.70 17.09
N ASN A 169 -3.53 3.42 15.80
CA ASN A 169 -4.86 3.43 15.20
C ASN A 169 -5.29 2.00 14.81
N MET A 170 -5.52 1.14 15.81
CA MET A 170 -5.96 -0.23 15.59
C MET A 170 -7.48 -0.33 15.73
N ALA A 171 -8.19 -0.17 14.62
CA ALA A 171 -9.62 -0.53 14.55
C ALA A 171 -9.85 -2.05 14.29
N ILE A 172 -8.84 -2.88 14.54
CA ILE A 172 -8.91 -4.34 14.44
C ILE A 172 -8.95 -4.89 15.87
N ASP A 173 -9.98 -5.67 16.22
CA ASP A 173 -10.18 -6.21 17.56
C ASP A 173 -9.11 -7.25 17.95
N ASP A 174 -9.02 -7.55 19.26
CA ASP A 174 -8.04 -8.49 19.81
C ASP A 174 -8.15 -9.90 19.21
N ALA A 175 -9.35 -10.32 18.80
CA ALA A 175 -9.57 -11.62 18.19
C ALA A 175 -8.93 -11.71 16.80
N HIS A 176 -9.06 -10.66 15.99
CA HIS A 176 -8.38 -10.57 14.70
C HIS A 176 -6.87 -10.50 14.87
N ILE A 177 -6.35 -9.75 15.86
CA ILE A 177 -4.91 -9.72 16.15
C ILE A 177 -4.41 -11.12 16.52
N ALA A 178 -5.16 -11.85 17.35
CA ALA A 178 -4.82 -13.22 17.73
C ALA A 178 -4.82 -14.16 16.50
N ALA A 179 -5.77 -13.99 15.57
CA ALA A 179 -5.79 -14.75 14.32
C ALA A 179 -4.57 -14.44 13.45
N LEU A 180 -4.21 -13.16 13.28
CA LEU A 180 -3.01 -12.74 12.53
C LEU A 180 -1.72 -13.28 13.16
N ARG A 181 -1.63 -13.25 14.50
CA ARG A 181 -0.51 -13.84 15.25
C ARG A 181 -0.43 -15.36 15.04
N SER A 182 -1.58 -16.04 15.08
CA SER A 182 -1.65 -17.48 14.82
C SER A 182 -1.20 -17.82 13.40
N LEU A 183 -1.58 -17.02 12.41
CA LEU A 183 -1.07 -17.16 11.04
C LEU A 183 0.43 -16.94 10.97
N ALA A 184 0.96 -15.89 11.60
CA ALA A 184 2.39 -15.63 11.61
C ALA A 184 3.17 -16.82 12.21
N SER A 185 2.73 -17.34 13.35
CA SER A 185 3.34 -18.51 14.00
C SER A 185 3.24 -19.78 13.17
N LYS A 186 2.11 -20.03 12.50
CA LYS A 186 1.93 -21.20 11.63
C LYS A 186 2.93 -21.24 10.47
N HIS A 187 3.42 -20.08 10.04
CA HIS A 187 4.31 -19.93 8.88
C HIS A 187 5.74 -19.51 9.24
N SER A 188 6.09 -19.44 10.52
CA SER A 188 7.46 -19.17 10.97
C SER A 188 8.40 -20.30 10.55
N GLY A 189 9.43 -20.01 9.75
CA GLY A 189 10.42 -21.00 9.29
C GLY A 189 10.21 -21.54 7.86
N THR A 190 9.32 -20.92 7.07
CA THR A 190 9.27 -21.17 5.62
C THR A 190 10.07 -20.09 4.89
N SER A 191 11.27 -20.44 4.43
CA SER A 191 12.18 -19.53 3.71
C SER A 191 11.45 -18.74 2.61
N GLU A 192 11.46 -17.41 2.73
CA GLU A 192 10.96 -16.37 1.79
C GLU A 192 9.71 -16.71 0.95
N ALA A 193 8.79 -17.52 1.47
CA ALA A 193 7.62 -17.95 0.73
C ALA A 193 6.44 -17.01 0.96
N ILE A 194 6.06 -16.26 -0.07
CA ILE A 194 4.86 -15.42 -0.02
C ILE A 194 3.61 -16.31 -0.14
N ARG A 195 2.75 -16.29 0.89
CA ARG A 195 1.49 -17.05 0.91
C ARG A 195 0.29 -16.12 0.98
N CYS A 196 -0.81 -16.54 0.36
CA CYS A 196 -2.09 -15.85 0.40
C CYS A 196 -3.08 -16.72 1.18
N GLU A 197 -3.52 -16.26 2.36
CA GLU A 197 -4.63 -16.82 3.11
C GLU A 197 -5.87 -15.90 3.01
N VAL A 198 -7.00 -16.27 3.60
CA VAL A 198 -8.20 -15.43 3.65
C VAL A 198 -8.67 -15.34 5.09
N LEU A 199 -8.89 -14.11 5.58
CA LEU A 199 -9.44 -13.83 6.90
C LEU A 199 -10.57 -12.80 6.77
N PRO A 200 -11.58 -12.83 7.64
CA PRO A 200 -12.49 -11.70 7.77
C PRO A 200 -11.70 -10.45 8.18
N ASP A 201 -12.04 -9.31 7.59
CA ASP A 201 -11.61 -8.00 8.08
C ASP A 201 -12.44 -7.60 9.31
N SER A 202 -12.11 -6.46 9.91
CA SER A 202 -12.84 -5.89 11.06
C SER A 202 -14.32 -5.55 10.78
N ALA A 203 -14.79 -5.66 9.54
CA ALA A 203 -16.20 -5.54 9.17
C ALA A 203 -16.83 -6.92 8.83
N GLY A 204 -16.10 -8.02 9.00
CA GLY A 204 -16.52 -9.38 8.69
C GLY A 204 -16.41 -9.75 7.21
N GLU A 205 -15.84 -8.90 6.35
CA GLU A 205 -15.66 -9.19 4.93
C GLU A 205 -14.39 -10.02 4.71
N LEU A 206 -14.50 -11.16 4.01
CA LEU A 206 -13.35 -12.01 3.71
C LEU A 206 -12.36 -11.25 2.80
N THR A 207 -11.16 -11.02 3.32
CA THR A 207 -10.06 -10.36 2.61
C THR A 207 -8.87 -11.31 2.47
N ALA A 208 -8.17 -11.22 1.35
CA ALA A 208 -6.91 -11.90 1.16
C ALA A 208 -5.85 -11.36 2.14
N VAL A 209 -5.03 -12.24 2.68
CA VAL A 209 -3.96 -11.93 3.62
C VAL A 209 -2.65 -12.41 3.04
N HIS A 210 -1.72 -11.49 2.87
CA HIS A 210 -0.36 -11.76 2.44
C HIS A 210 0.53 -12.02 3.64
N ILE A 211 1.17 -13.19 3.65
CA ILE A 211 2.15 -13.55 4.66
C ILE A 211 3.51 -13.57 3.96
N THR A 212 4.42 -12.74 4.45
CA THR A 212 5.81 -12.66 3.94
C THR A 212 6.76 -12.93 5.09
N HIS A 213 7.60 -13.95 4.93
CA HIS A 213 8.55 -14.38 5.95
C HIS A 213 9.97 -13.97 5.56
N PHE A 214 10.71 -13.39 6.51
CA PHE A 214 12.12 -13.07 6.37
C PHE A 214 12.91 -13.81 7.44
N GLU A 215 13.91 -14.58 7.02
CA GLU A 215 14.83 -15.26 7.95
C GLU A 215 15.70 -14.25 8.72
N SER A 216 15.99 -13.11 8.09
CA SER A 216 16.73 -12.01 8.69
C SER A 216 16.07 -10.69 8.29
N TYR A 217 15.74 -9.85 9.28
CA TYR A 217 15.31 -8.47 9.07
C TYR A 217 15.90 -7.59 10.18
N PRO A 218 17.21 -7.23 10.07
CA PRO A 218 17.97 -6.62 11.18
C PRO A 218 17.39 -5.32 11.74
N ALA A 219 16.69 -4.53 10.92
CA ALA A 219 16.04 -3.30 11.36
C ALA A 219 14.86 -3.52 12.33
N LEU A 220 14.31 -4.73 12.39
CA LEU A 220 13.12 -5.06 13.17
C LEU A 220 13.42 -6.02 14.32
N ALA A 221 14.21 -7.07 14.08
CA ALA A 221 14.58 -8.05 15.09
C ALA A 221 15.90 -8.78 14.76
N THR A 222 16.49 -9.41 15.77
CA THR A 222 17.69 -10.28 15.63
C THR A 222 17.36 -11.67 15.08
N GLY A 223 16.09 -12.05 15.05
CA GLY A 223 15.59 -13.33 14.53
C GLY A 223 14.62 -13.15 13.35
N PRO A 224 13.94 -14.21 12.92
CA PRO A 224 13.04 -14.16 11.78
C PRO A 224 11.84 -13.24 12.06
N VAL A 225 11.38 -12.60 11.00
CA VAL A 225 10.28 -11.63 11.03
C VAL A 225 9.21 -12.03 10.03
N THR A 226 7.95 -11.99 10.45
CA THR A 226 6.80 -12.31 9.60
C THR A 226 5.90 -11.10 9.44
N PHE A 227 5.74 -10.65 8.20
CA PHE A 227 4.79 -9.64 7.81
C PHE A 227 3.46 -10.31 7.50
N VAL A 228 2.38 -9.81 8.09
CA VAL A 228 1.01 -10.21 7.80
C VAL A 228 0.27 -8.96 7.33
N SER A 229 -0.04 -8.90 6.05
CA SER A 229 -0.71 -7.75 5.42
C SER A 229 -2.09 -8.13 4.89
N LEU A 230 -3.12 -7.43 5.32
CA LEU A 230 -4.45 -7.50 4.72
C LEU A 230 -4.41 -6.82 3.36
N SER A 231 -4.93 -7.50 2.34
CA SER A 231 -5.00 -6.94 0.99
C SER A 231 -5.84 -5.66 0.98
N PRO A 232 -5.40 -4.62 0.27
CA PRO A 232 -6.25 -3.48 -0.05
C PRO A 232 -7.44 -3.94 -0.90
N ARG A 233 -8.54 -3.20 -0.81
CA ARG A 233 -9.69 -3.43 -1.70
C ARG A 233 -9.31 -3.04 -3.13
N ALA A 234 -10.05 -3.58 -4.10
CA ALA A 234 -9.90 -3.19 -5.51
C ALA A 234 -9.97 -1.66 -5.70
N SER A 235 -10.85 -1.00 -4.95
CA SER A 235 -11.00 0.45 -4.90
C SER A 235 -9.82 1.19 -4.26
N ASP A 236 -8.93 0.53 -3.53
CA ASP A 236 -7.80 1.22 -2.90
C ASP A 236 -6.64 1.35 -3.90
N TRP A 237 -6.53 0.41 -4.85
CA TRP A 237 -5.43 0.32 -5.80
C TRP A 237 -5.39 1.46 -6.83
N HIS A 238 -6.53 1.99 -7.26
CA HIS A 238 -6.57 3.09 -8.23
C HIS A 238 -6.08 4.43 -7.66
N ARG A 239 -5.83 4.50 -6.35
CA ARG A 239 -5.24 5.68 -5.69
C ARG A 239 -3.73 5.78 -5.93
N LEU A 240 -3.10 4.65 -6.23
CA LEU A 240 -1.70 4.61 -6.62
C LEU A 240 -1.58 5.16 -8.04
N THR A 241 -0.75 6.19 -8.19
CA THR A 241 -0.42 6.77 -9.49
C THR A 241 1.05 6.63 -9.78
N ALA A 242 1.45 6.87 -11.03
CA ALA A 242 2.87 6.97 -11.37
C ALA A 242 3.60 8.00 -10.49
N GLY A 243 2.92 9.11 -10.15
CA GLY A 243 3.47 10.15 -9.27
C GLY A 243 3.61 9.75 -7.80
N SER A 244 3.04 8.61 -7.39
CA SER A 244 3.22 8.06 -6.04
C SER A 244 4.61 7.45 -5.83
N PHE A 245 5.34 7.18 -6.91
CA PHE A 245 6.64 6.52 -6.91
C PHE A 245 7.60 7.18 -7.90
N ASP A 246 7.75 8.51 -7.84
CA ASP A 246 8.61 9.25 -8.77
C ASP A 246 10.10 8.91 -8.61
N ALA A 247 10.47 8.37 -7.45
CA ALA A 247 11.80 7.84 -7.16
C ALA A 247 12.08 6.48 -7.87
N ASP A 248 11.07 5.70 -8.24
CA ASP A 248 11.23 4.38 -8.86
C ASP A 248 10.47 4.31 -10.20
N PRO A 249 11.17 4.45 -11.34
CA PRO A 249 10.54 4.43 -12.66
C PRO A 249 9.81 3.13 -13.00
N GLU A 250 10.26 1.98 -12.51
CA GLU A 250 9.58 0.70 -12.74
C GLU A 250 8.28 0.67 -11.93
N MET A 251 8.35 1.04 -10.66
CA MET A 251 7.18 1.14 -9.78
C MET A 251 6.15 2.15 -10.31
N ALA A 252 6.60 3.29 -10.84
CA ALA A 252 5.75 4.30 -11.46
C ALA A 252 4.98 3.73 -12.68
N ARG A 253 5.65 2.97 -13.55
CA ARG A 253 5.01 2.26 -14.67
C ARG A 253 4.01 1.22 -14.17
N LEU A 254 4.35 0.46 -13.14
CA LEU A 254 3.44 -0.54 -12.58
C LEU A 254 2.21 0.11 -11.92
N ALA A 255 2.37 1.26 -11.26
CA ALA A 255 1.27 2.05 -10.73
C ALA A 255 0.39 2.63 -11.85
N GLN A 256 0.96 3.03 -12.99
CA GLN A 256 0.19 3.43 -14.18
C GLN A 256 -0.70 2.28 -14.69
N ALA A 257 -0.23 1.03 -14.64
CA ALA A 257 -1.03 -0.12 -15.02
C ALA A 257 -2.25 -0.32 -14.09
N LEU A 258 -2.15 0.03 -12.80
CA LEU A 258 -3.30 0.01 -11.88
C LEU A 258 -4.41 0.95 -12.37
N GLY A 259 -4.04 2.19 -12.74
CA GLY A 259 -4.96 3.16 -13.33
C GLY A 259 -5.59 2.69 -14.63
N PHE A 260 -4.80 2.04 -15.49
CA PHE A 260 -5.30 1.43 -16.72
C PHE A 260 -6.35 0.34 -16.43
N ILE A 261 -6.07 -0.59 -15.51
CA ILE A 261 -7.01 -1.66 -15.14
C ILE A 261 -8.28 -1.05 -14.54
N ALA A 262 -8.15 -0.09 -13.63
CA ALA A 262 -9.28 0.59 -12.97
C ALA A 262 -10.19 1.33 -13.95
N THR A 263 -9.63 1.91 -15.01
CA THR A 263 -10.40 2.63 -16.03
C THR A 263 -11.02 1.68 -17.05
N ASN A 264 -10.34 0.57 -17.37
CA ASN A 264 -10.69 -0.30 -18.49
C ASN A 264 -11.30 -1.64 -18.08
N PHE A 265 -11.55 -1.93 -16.80
CA PHE A 265 -12.01 -3.26 -16.37
C PHE A 265 -13.29 -3.75 -17.09
N ARG A 266 -14.14 -2.82 -17.52
CA ARG A 266 -15.39 -3.09 -18.26
C ARG A 266 -15.18 -3.64 -19.66
N THR A 267 -14.00 -3.44 -20.26
CA THR A 267 -13.67 -4.02 -21.57
C THR A 267 -13.08 -5.42 -21.45
N GLY A 268 -12.77 -5.88 -20.24
CA GLY A 268 -12.10 -7.16 -20.00
C GLY A 268 -10.73 -7.25 -20.68
N PRO A 269 -9.82 -6.27 -20.46
CA PRO A 269 -8.55 -6.22 -21.16
C PRO A 269 -7.70 -7.47 -20.90
N THR A 270 -7.01 -7.94 -21.93
CA THR A 270 -6.07 -9.06 -21.80
C THR A 270 -4.81 -8.65 -21.05
N LEU A 271 -4.04 -9.61 -20.54
CA LEU A 271 -2.73 -9.34 -19.94
C LEU A 271 -1.81 -8.58 -20.91
N GLY A 272 -1.87 -8.91 -22.21
CA GLY A 272 -1.14 -8.20 -23.26
C GLY A 272 -1.54 -6.73 -23.41
N ALA A 273 -2.84 -6.43 -23.35
CA ALA A 273 -3.32 -5.05 -23.41
C ALA A 273 -2.86 -4.24 -22.18
N ILE A 274 -2.91 -4.84 -20.99
CA ILE A 274 -2.47 -4.19 -19.75
C ILE A 274 -0.96 -3.95 -19.79
N ALA A 275 -0.16 -4.97 -20.10
CA ALA A 275 1.30 -4.84 -20.17
C ALA A 275 1.75 -3.84 -21.26
N GLY A 276 1.06 -3.85 -22.41
CA GLY A 276 1.30 -2.92 -23.50
C GLY A 276 0.99 -1.46 -23.15
N SER A 277 0.05 -1.21 -22.24
CA SER A 277 -0.26 0.16 -21.77
C SER A 277 0.89 0.84 -21.02
N VAL A 278 1.89 0.07 -20.57
CA VAL A 278 3.05 0.52 -19.79
C VAL A 278 4.38 0.07 -20.40
N GLU A 279 4.36 -0.34 -21.67
CA GLU A 279 5.54 -0.71 -22.46
C GLU A 279 6.40 -1.83 -21.84
N LEU A 280 5.75 -2.80 -21.17
CA LEU A 280 6.42 -3.97 -20.60
C LEU A 280 6.02 -5.26 -21.33
N SER A 281 6.92 -6.24 -21.34
CA SER A 281 6.56 -7.58 -21.80
C SER A 281 5.57 -8.22 -20.82
N GLN A 282 4.67 -9.07 -21.31
CA GLN A 282 3.65 -9.73 -20.46
C GLN A 282 4.26 -10.51 -19.30
N TYR A 283 5.36 -11.23 -19.56
CA TYR A 283 6.04 -12.03 -18.55
C TYR A 283 6.63 -11.15 -17.45
N HIS A 284 7.39 -10.11 -17.83
CA HIS A 284 8.02 -9.20 -16.89
C HIS A 284 6.96 -8.41 -16.11
N PHE A 285 5.96 -7.85 -16.80
CA PHE A 285 4.84 -7.16 -16.17
C PHE A 285 4.14 -8.03 -15.14
N HIS A 286 3.68 -9.24 -15.52
CA HIS A 286 2.96 -10.12 -14.62
C HIS A 286 3.77 -10.43 -13.36
N ARG A 287 5.05 -10.79 -13.55
CA ARG A 287 5.96 -11.12 -12.46
C ARG A 287 6.13 -9.93 -11.52
N ARG A 288 6.55 -8.77 -12.04
CA ARG A 288 6.87 -7.59 -11.23
C ARG A 288 5.64 -6.97 -10.57
N PHE A 289 4.53 -6.89 -11.29
CA PHE A 289 3.24 -6.43 -10.74
C PHE A 289 2.81 -7.29 -9.55
N SER A 290 2.84 -8.62 -9.72
CA SER A 290 2.45 -9.55 -8.64
C SER A 290 3.46 -9.52 -7.48
N GLU A 291 4.75 -9.33 -7.79
CA GLU A 291 5.83 -9.16 -6.82
C GLU A 291 5.70 -7.92 -5.97
N LEU A 292 5.18 -6.83 -6.52
CA LEU A 292 5.13 -5.54 -5.83
C LEU A 292 3.80 -5.30 -5.14
N PHE A 293 2.68 -5.62 -5.80
CA PHE A 293 1.34 -5.35 -5.26
C PHE A 293 0.74 -6.51 -4.49
N GLY A 294 1.33 -7.71 -4.55
CA GLY A 294 0.75 -8.90 -3.89
C GLY A 294 -0.42 -9.53 -4.64
N VAL A 295 -1.05 -8.81 -5.56
CA VAL A 295 -2.17 -9.27 -6.38
C VAL A 295 -1.74 -9.45 -7.84
N THR A 296 -2.30 -10.43 -8.53
CA THR A 296 -2.05 -10.59 -9.98
C THR A 296 -2.90 -9.59 -10.78
N PRO A 297 -2.46 -9.16 -11.97
CA PRO A 297 -3.25 -8.25 -12.81
C PRO A 297 -4.66 -8.78 -13.10
N LYS A 298 -4.78 -10.10 -13.31
CA LYS A 298 -6.04 -10.79 -13.57
C LYS A 298 -6.96 -10.79 -12.36
N ASN A 299 -6.41 -10.97 -11.15
CA ASN A 299 -7.21 -10.95 -9.93
C ASN A 299 -7.72 -9.54 -9.63
N LEU A 300 -6.86 -8.51 -9.75
CA LEU A 300 -7.29 -7.12 -9.59
C LEU A 300 -8.39 -6.74 -10.59
N LEU A 301 -8.21 -7.10 -11.87
CA LEU A 301 -9.24 -6.91 -12.89
C LEU A 301 -10.56 -7.57 -12.47
N PHE A 302 -10.50 -8.82 -12.02
CA PHE A 302 -11.67 -9.56 -11.61
C PHE A 302 -12.36 -8.95 -10.38
N GLU A 303 -11.61 -8.47 -9.38
CA GLU A 303 -12.18 -7.85 -8.19
C GLU A 303 -12.92 -6.55 -8.55
N LEU A 304 -12.36 -5.70 -9.41
CA LEU A 304 -13.04 -4.51 -9.92
C LEU A 304 -14.34 -4.86 -10.67
N GLN A 305 -14.30 -5.89 -11.53
CA GLN A 305 -15.47 -6.39 -12.23
C GLN A 305 -16.53 -6.94 -11.25
N LEU A 306 -16.09 -7.60 -10.19
CA LEU A 306 -16.95 -8.19 -9.17
C LEU A 306 -17.63 -7.12 -8.31
N ASP A 307 -16.91 -6.09 -7.91
CA ASP A 307 -17.45 -4.98 -7.11
C ASP A 307 -18.48 -4.19 -7.91
N GLU A 308 -18.21 -3.92 -9.18
CA GLU A 308 -19.21 -3.33 -10.07
C GLU A 308 -20.42 -4.25 -10.26
N ALA A 309 -20.22 -5.57 -10.35
CA ALA A 309 -21.32 -6.51 -10.45
C ALA A 309 -22.20 -6.49 -9.20
N LYS A 310 -21.61 -6.51 -8.00
CA LYS A 310 -22.34 -6.37 -6.73
C LYS A 310 -23.18 -5.09 -6.73
N ARG A 311 -22.61 -3.95 -7.15
CA ARG A 311 -23.32 -2.68 -7.27
C ARG A 311 -24.49 -2.75 -8.24
N LEU A 312 -24.29 -3.32 -9.43
CA LEU A 312 -25.33 -3.45 -10.44
C LEU A 312 -26.43 -4.45 -10.06
N LEU A 313 -26.11 -5.47 -9.27
CA LEU A 313 -27.06 -6.47 -8.77
C LEU A 313 -28.00 -5.91 -7.68
N GLN A 314 -27.71 -4.74 -7.11
CA GLN A 314 -28.63 -4.01 -6.23
C GLN A 314 -29.86 -3.49 -6.95
N ASP A 315 -29.85 -3.41 -8.29
CA ASP A 315 -31.07 -3.19 -9.06
C ASP A 315 -31.72 -4.55 -9.41
N PRO A 316 -32.84 -4.92 -8.77
CA PRO A 316 -33.46 -6.23 -9.00
C PRO A 316 -33.99 -6.39 -10.43
N LYS A 317 -34.25 -5.28 -11.14
CA LYS A 317 -34.79 -5.28 -12.51
C LYS A 317 -33.71 -5.48 -13.56
N LYS A 318 -32.42 -5.32 -13.22
CA LYS A 318 -31.33 -5.44 -14.19
C LYS A 318 -31.10 -6.91 -14.59
N PRO A 319 -31.18 -7.28 -15.88
CA PRO A 319 -30.91 -8.65 -16.33
C PRO A 319 -29.47 -9.08 -16.05
N LEU A 320 -29.25 -10.34 -15.68
CA LEU A 320 -27.91 -10.86 -15.39
C LEU A 320 -26.97 -10.81 -16.62
N ALA A 321 -27.52 -11.00 -17.82
CA ALA A 321 -26.77 -10.84 -19.07
C ALA A 321 -26.26 -9.40 -19.25
N ASP A 322 -27.06 -8.40 -18.89
CA ASP A 322 -26.65 -7.01 -18.94
C ASP A 322 -25.61 -6.70 -17.88
N VAL A 323 -25.75 -7.21 -16.66
CA VAL A 323 -24.72 -7.09 -15.61
C VAL A 323 -23.39 -7.68 -16.10
N ALA A 324 -23.42 -8.90 -16.65
CA ALA A 324 -22.22 -9.56 -17.18
C ALA A 324 -21.52 -8.69 -18.23
N ARG A 325 -22.27 -8.17 -19.21
CA ARG A 325 -21.74 -7.31 -20.27
C ARG A 325 -21.17 -5.98 -19.74
N HIS A 326 -21.85 -5.33 -18.78
CA HIS A 326 -21.35 -4.08 -18.17
C HIS A 326 -20.09 -4.28 -17.32
N CYS A 327 -19.87 -5.48 -16.82
CA CYS A 327 -18.69 -5.87 -16.05
C CYS A 327 -17.60 -6.50 -16.92
N GLY A 328 -17.69 -6.44 -18.26
CA GLY A 328 -16.64 -6.94 -19.15
C GLY A 328 -16.58 -8.45 -19.32
N PHE A 329 -17.66 -9.17 -19.03
CA PHE A 329 -17.78 -10.59 -19.35
C PHE A 329 -18.47 -10.79 -20.70
N ALA A 330 -17.90 -11.64 -21.55
CA ALA A 330 -18.48 -11.99 -22.84
C ALA A 330 -19.84 -12.71 -22.71
N HIS A 331 -20.00 -13.54 -21.68
CA HIS A 331 -21.20 -14.37 -21.49
C HIS A 331 -21.64 -14.42 -20.02
N GLN A 332 -22.97 -14.48 -19.80
CA GLN A 332 -23.57 -14.60 -18.47
C GLN A 332 -23.12 -15.88 -17.72
N SER A 333 -22.91 -16.98 -18.43
CA SER A 333 -22.45 -18.24 -17.84
C SER A 333 -21.07 -18.08 -17.20
N HIS A 334 -20.12 -17.48 -17.92
CA HIS A 334 -18.78 -17.18 -17.42
C HIS A 334 -18.84 -16.22 -16.22
N PHE A 335 -19.64 -15.16 -16.32
CA PHE A 335 -19.90 -14.24 -15.21
C PHE A 335 -20.44 -14.97 -13.97
N THR A 336 -21.44 -15.84 -14.14
CA THR A 336 -22.08 -16.57 -13.03
C THR A 336 -21.08 -17.46 -12.29
N SER A 337 -20.27 -18.21 -13.04
CA SER A 337 -19.22 -19.07 -12.46
C SER A 337 -18.18 -18.25 -11.70
N ARG A 338 -17.70 -17.15 -12.30
CA ARG A 338 -16.70 -16.27 -11.68
C ARG A 338 -17.25 -15.54 -10.46
N PHE A 339 -18.48 -15.01 -10.53
CA PHE A 339 -19.15 -14.37 -9.40
C PHE A 339 -19.33 -15.34 -8.23
N LYS A 340 -19.74 -16.58 -8.51
CA LYS A 340 -19.82 -17.64 -7.49
C LYS A 340 -18.46 -17.96 -6.88
N GLN A 341 -17.41 -18.02 -7.70
CA GLN A 341 -16.05 -18.21 -7.20
C GLN A 341 -15.63 -17.08 -6.26
N GLY A 342 -15.93 -15.83 -6.60
CA GLY A 342 -15.53 -14.65 -5.81
C GLY A 342 -16.38 -14.39 -4.56
N THR A 343 -17.63 -14.85 -4.52
CA THR A 343 -18.58 -14.52 -3.43
C THR A 343 -19.11 -15.73 -2.67
N GLY A 344 -18.82 -16.95 -3.14
CA GLY A 344 -19.44 -18.19 -2.67
C GLY A 344 -20.91 -18.38 -3.11
N LEU A 345 -21.53 -17.37 -3.74
CA LEU A 345 -22.95 -17.34 -4.07
C LEU A 345 -23.17 -17.09 -5.56
N THR A 346 -24.22 -17.66 -6.14
CA THR A 346 -24.62 -17.26 -7.49
C THR A 346 -25.13 -15.81 -7.50
N PRO A 347 -25.03 -15.07 -8.62
CA PRO A 347 -25.56 -13.70 -8.72
C PRO A 347 -27.02 -13.58 -8.28
N THR A 348 -27.87 -14.55 -8.67
CA THR A 348 -29.29 -14.60 -8.27
C THR A 348 -29.46 -14.74 -6.77
N ARG A 349 -28.69 -15.63 -6.12
CA ARG A 349 -28.78 -15.85 -4.69
C ARG A 349 -28.23 -14.64 -3.92
N TRP A 350 -27.13 -14.07 -4.37
CA TRP A 350 -26.56 -12.85 -3.81
C TRP A 350 -27.56 -11.70 -3.86
N ARG A 351 -28.18 -11.46 -5.03
CA ARG A 351 -29.23 -10.44 -5.20
C ARG A 351 -30.39 -10.64 -4.23
N ARG A 352 -30.89 -11.87 -4.08
CA ARG A 352 -32.01 -12.17 -3.18
C ARG A 352 -31.66 -11.84 -1.71
N LEU A 353 -30.43 -12.13 -1.29
CA LEU A 353 -29.98 -11.85 0.08
C LEU A 353 -29.75 -10.35 0.30
N ALA A 354 -29.20 -9.64 -0.68
CA ALA A 354 -28.99 -8.19 -0.61
C ALA A 354 -30.31 -7.41 -0.49
N MET A 355 -31.41 -7.96 -1.04
CA MET A 355 -32.77 -7.38 -0.95
C MET A 355 -33.50 -7.73 0.35
N ALA A 356 -33.01 -8.70 1.13
CA ALA A 356 -33.63 -9.15 2.38
C ALA A 356 -33.05 -8.46 3.63
N LYS A 357 -32.06 -7.58 3.43
CA LYS A 357 -31.52 -6.66 4.44
C LYS A 357 -32.20 -5.31 4.32
#